data_AF-A0A257Z1N8-F1
#
_entry.id   AF-A0A257Z1N8-F1
#
_cell.length_a   1.000
_cell.length_b   1.000
_cell.length_c   1.000
_cell.angle_alpha   90.00
_cell.angle_beta   90.00
_cell.angle_gamma   90.00
#
_symmetry.space_group_name_H-M   'P 1'
#
loop_
_entity.id
_entity.type
_entity.pdbx_description
1 polymer ?
#
loop_
_entity_poly.entity_id
_entity_poly.type
_entity_poly.pdbx_seq_one_letter_code
_entity_poly.pdbx_strand_id
1 'polypeptide(L)' 'MKIRNSLKSLLGRHRDNRLVRRKGRVYIINKTQKRYKARQG' A
#
# COMPACT_ATOMS: atom_id res chain seq x y z
N MET A 1 -0.99 1.09 -9.14
CA MET A 1 -1.72 1.23 -7.86
C MET A 1 -2.69 0.07 -7.79
N LYS A 2 -2.63 -0.80 -6.78
CA LYS A 2 -3.50 -1.98 -6.66
C LYS A 2 -4.62 -1.71 -5.65
N ILE A 3 -5.84 -2.14 -5.93
CA ILE A 3 -6.98 -2.03 -5.01
C ILE A 3 -7.27 -3.42 -4.45
N ARG A 4 -7.33 -3.55 -3.12
CA ARG A 4 -7.63 -4.81 -2.43
C ARG A 4 -8.38 -4.55 -1.13
N ASN A 5 -9.17 -5.51 -0.67
CA ASN A 5 -9.87 -5.41 0.60
C ASN A 5 -8.93 -5.54 1.82
N SER A 6 -7.80 -6.25 1.65
CA SER A 6 -6.76 -6.40 2.67
C SER A 6 -5.39 -6.01 2.15
N LEU A 7 -4.64 -5.28 2.98
CA LEU A 7 -3.28 -4.82 2.69
C LEU A 7 -2.19 -5.64 3.40
N LYS A 8 -2.56 -6.58 4.29
CA LYS A 8 -1.62 -7.32 5.16
C LYS A 8 -0.52 -8.02 4.36
N SER A 9 -0.88 -8.80 3.34
CA SER A 9 0.07 -9.53 2.49
C SER A 9 0.81 -8.65 1.48
N LEU A 10 0.36 -7.42 1.26
CA LEU A 10 1.01 -6.47 0.35
C LEU A 10 2.08 -5.67 1.07
N LEU A 11 1.88 -5.38 2.36
CA LEU A 11 2.80 -4.59 3.16
C LEU A 11 4.18 -5.25 3.23
N GLY A 12 4.23 -6.56 3.50
CA GLY A 12 5.49 -7.31 3.64
C GLY A 12 6.27 -7.60 2.35
N ARG A 13 5.76 -7.24 1.17
CA ARG A 13 6.42 -7.60 -0.11
C ARG A 13 7.67 -6.79 -0.42
N HIS A 14 7.89 -5.70 0.30
CA HIS A 14 9.05 -4.82 0.10
C HIS A 14 9.32 -4.01 1.37
N ARG A 15 10.60 -3.84 1.73
CA ARG A 15 11.03 -3.13 2.95
C ARG A 15 10.55 -1.67 3.01
N ASP A 16 10.54 -0.99 1.86
CA ASP A 16 10.13 0.42 1.75
C ASP A 16 8.61 0.64 1.66
N ASN A 17 7.80 -0.41 1.76
CA ASN A 17 6.36 -0.23 1.84
C ASN A 17 6.01 0.46 3.15
N ARG A 18 5.25 1.54 3.06
CA ARG A 18 4.72 2.27 4.22
C ARG A 18 3.21 2.31 4.17
N LEU A 19 2.59 1.96 5.28
CA LEU A 19 1.16 2.11 5.47
C LEU A 19 0.86 3.57 5.82
N VAL A 20 -0.06 4.20 5.12
CA VAL A 20 -0.50 5.58 5.39
C VAL A 20 -2.00 5.70 5.29
N ARG A 21 -2.59 6.58 6.09
CA ARG A 21 -4.01 6.93 6.00
C ARG A 21 -4.16 8.31 5.35
N ARG A 22 -4.92 8.40 4.26
CA ARG A 22 -5.13 9.63 3.48
C ARG A 22 -6.55 9.67 2.95
N LYS A 23 -7.23 10.83 2.99
CA LYS A 23 -8.60 11.00 2.44
C LYS A 23 -9.56 9.88 2.89
N GLY A 24 -9.51 9.52 4.18
CA GLY A 24 -10.35 8.47 4.76
C GLY A 24 -9.99 7.02 4.38
N ARG A 25 -8.98 6.77 3.55
CA ARG A 25 -8.58 5.43 3.09
C ARG A 25 -7.17 5.06 3.53
N VAL A 26 -6.91 3.76 3.63
CA VAL A 26 -5.57 3.22 3.92
C VAL A 26 -4.85 2.89 2.62
N TYR A 27 -3.60 3.30 2.51
CA TYR A 27 -2.73 3.07 1.36
C TYR A 27 -1.43 2.41 1.80
N ILE A 28 -0.89 1.56 0.93
CA ILE A 28 0.53 1.26 0.91
C ILE A 28 1.17 2.19 -0.10
N ILE A 29 2.10 3.02 0.36
CA ILE A 29 2.96 3.83 -0.50
C ILE A 29 4.36 3.24 -0.54
N ASN A 30 4.95 3.25 -1.72
CA ASN A 30 6.35 2.92 -1.95
C ASN A 30 6.88 3.92 -2.97
N LYS A 31 7.86 4.74 -2.55
CA LYS A 31 8.47 5.79 -3.39
C LYS A 31 9.59 5.22 -4.26
N THR A 32 10.25 4.14 -3.82
CA THR A 32 11.31 3.43 -4.53
C THR A 32 10.75 2.59 -5.68
N GLN A 33 9.76 1.75 -5.40
CA GLN A 33 9.16 0.81 -6.34
C GLN A 33 7.64 1.02 -6.46
N LYS A 34 7.23 1.79 -7.48
CA LYS A 34 5.82 2.18 -7.72
C LYS A 34 4.86 1.00 -7.89
N ARG A 35 5.35 -0.19 -8.30
CA ARG A 35 4.56 -1.42 -8.49
C ARG A 35 3.89 -1.94 -7.22
N TYR A 36 4.42 -1.61 -6.04
CA TYR A 36 3.90 -2.07 -4.74
C TYR A 36 2.86 -1.13 -4.13
N LYS A 37 2.57 0.02 -4.75
CA LYS A 37 1.53 0.94 -4.25
C LYS A 37 0.17 0.28 -4.26
N ALA A 38 -0.55 0.33 -3.14
CA ALA A 38 -1.88 -0.26 -2.98
C ALA A 38 -2.83 0.61 -2.14
N ARG A 39 -4.14 0.33 -2.21
CA ARG A 39 -5.20 0.99 -1.44
C ARG A 39 -6.19 -0.05 -0.90
N GLN A 40 -6.67 0.17 0.31
CA GLN A 40 -7.77 -0.59 0.89
C GLN A 40 -9.11 -0.09 0.35
N GLY A 41 -9.86 -1.00 -0.29
CA GLY A 41 -11.14 -0.72 -0.95
C GLY A 41 -11.01 0.02 -2.27
#